data_AF-A0A3E2YQI1-F1
#
_entry.id   AF-A0A3E2YQI1-F1
#
_cell.length_a   1.000
_cell.length_b   1.000
_cell.length_c   1.000
_cell.angle_alpha   90.00
_cell.angle_beta   90.00
_cell.angle_gamma   90.00
#
_symmetry.space_group_name_H-M   'P 1'
#
loop_
_entity.id
_entity.type
_entity.pdbx_description
1 polymer ?
#
loop_
_entity_poly.entity_id
_entity_poly.type
_entity_poly.pdbx_seq_one_letter_code
_entity_poly.pdbx_strand_id
1 'polypeptide(L)'
;MTEGHPPELPPWLAVTATERTPGPGARDAVLPAATARTRADLFAALVDVLDLPGYVGRNWDALADSLRDLLDAGPLTLLVDDATQLLADEPPGHLGLLLTLLGDAAADALHPLRVVLRDAPDRIPVLRRRAVAALPRR
;
A
#
# COMPACT_ATOMS: atom_id res chain seq x y z
N MET A 1 -18.30 -30.56 1.40
CA MET A 1 -18.59 -29.11 1.30
C MET A 1 -17.60 -28.41 2.20
N THR A 2 -16.41 -28.08 1.71
CA THR A 2 -15.41 -27.32 2.47
C THR A 2 -15.69 -25.85 2.23
N GLU A 3 -16.08 -25.16 3.29
CA GLU A 3 -16.22 -23.70 3.34
C GLU A 3 -14.91 -23.07 2.86
N GLY A 4 -14.96 -22.35 1.74
CA GLY A 4 -13.80 -21.68 1.19
C GLY A 4 -13.36 -20.59 2.15
N HIS A 5 -12.25 -20.81 2.86
CA HIS A 5 -11.58 -19.75 3.58
C HIS A 5 -11.30 -18.62 2.58
N PRO A 6 -11.74 -17.37 2.84
CA PRO A 6 -11.39 -16.28 1.95
C PRO A 6 -9.86 -16.22 1.88
N PRO A 7 -9.26 -15.98 0.70
CA PRO A 7 -7.81 -15.84 0.59
C PRO A 7 -7.34 -14.82 1.63
N GLU A 8 -6.48 -15.28 2.52
CA GLU A 8 -5.94 -14.47 3.59
C GLU A 8 -4.99 -13.44 2.98
N LEU A 9 -5.12 -12.19 3.43
CA LEU A 9 -4.20 -11.14 3.02
C LEU A 9 -2.81 -11.44 3.62
N PRO A 10 -1.72 -11.10 2.91
CA PRO A 10 -0.39 -11.28 3.45
C PRO A 10 -0.20 -10.44 4.73
N PRO A 11 0.70 -10.83 5.65
CA PRO A 11 0.81 -10.21 6.98
C PRO A 11 1.20 -8.73 6.96
N TRP A 12 1.85 -8.27 5.88
CA TRP A 12 2.20 -6.87 5.65
C TRP A 12 0.99 -6.02 5.23
N LEU A 13 -0.12 -6.62 4.78
CA LEU A 13 -1.28 -5.93 4.23
C LEU A 13 -2.53 -6.14 5.11
N ALA A 14 -3.13 -5.04 5.55
CA ALA A 14 -4.40 -5.05 6.26
C ALA A 14 -5.45 -4.20 5.52
N VAL A 15 -6.72 -4.61 5.62
CA VAL A 15 -7.87 -3.82 5.18
C VAL A 15 -8.77 -3.60 6.41
N THR A 16 -9.13 -2.36 6.70
CA THR A 16 -9.92 -2.01 7.91
C THR A 16 -10.86 -0.84 7.68
N ALA A 17 -12.00 -0.84 8.39
CA ALA A 17 -12.89 0.32 8.47
C ALA A 17 -12.54 1.28 9.61
N THR A 18 -11.77 0.81 10.59
CA THR A 18 -11.46 1.58 11.79
C THR A 18 -10.19 2.38 11.59
N GLU A 19 -10.09 3.48 12.31
CA GLU A 19 -8.81 4.13 12.51
C GLU A 19 -7.84 3.14 13.14
N ARG A 20 -6.60 3.16 12.65
CA ARG A 20 -5.56 2.33 13.20
C ARG A 20 -4.61 3.22 14.00
N THR A 21 -4.33 2.80 15.23
CA THR A 21 -3.23 3.37 16.00
C THR A 21 -1.91 2.88 15.41
N PRO A 22 -0.99 3.78 15.05
CA PRO A 22 0.34 3.38 14.60
C PRO A 22 1.09 2.58 15.66
N GLY A 23 2.01 1.74 15.21
CA GLY A 23 2.86 0.97 16.12
C GLY A 23 3.91 1.89 16.75
N PRO A 24 4.27 1.70 18.04
CA PRO A 24 5.30 2.52 18.66
C PRO A 24 6.63 2.40 17.91
N GLY A 25 7.22 3.53 17.52
CA GLY A 25 8.51 3.61 16.84
C GLY A 25 8.49 3.41 15.31
N ALA A 26 7.32 3.19 14.70
CA ALA A 26 7.19 3.19 13.24
C ALA A 26 7.11 4.60 12.69
N ARG A 27 7.75 4.84 11.54
CA ARG A 27 7.42 5.99 10.70
C ARG A 27 6.03 5.78 10.14
N ASP A 28 5.16 6.79 10.28
CA ASP A 28 3.81 6.75 9.76
C ASP A 28 3.66 7.68 8.56
N ALA A 29 3.14 7.14 7.47
CA ALA A 29 2.79 7.90 6.28
C ALA A 29 1.32 7.69 5.97
N VAL A 30 0.57 8.78 5.83
CA VAL A 30 -0.86 8.75 5.49
C VAL A 30 -1.02 9.26 4.07
N LEU A 31 -1.48 8.39 3.18
CA LEU A 31 -1.78 8.68 1.78
C LEU A 31 -3.29 8.81 1.59
N PRO A 32 -3.83 10.01 1.32
CA PRO A 32 -5.21 10.17 0.88
C PRO A 32 -5.35 9.58 -0.53
N ALA A 33 -6.12 8.51 -0.72
CA ALA A 33 -6.22 7.86 -2.03
C ALA A 33 -6.81 8.77 -3.13
N ALA A 34 -7.58 9.79 -2.74
CA ALA A 34 -8.08 10.82 -3.65
C ALA A 34 -6.97 11.60 -4.38
N THR A 35 -5.76 11.69 -3.79
CA THR A 35 -4.59 12.32 -4.42
C THR A 35 -3.73 11.32 -5.21
N ALA A 36 -4.17 10.07 -5.33
CA ALA A 36 -3.41 8.97 -5.94
C ALA A 36 -4.30 8.14 -6.88
N ARG A 37 -5.22 8.79 -7.58
CA ARG A 37 -6.18 8.12 -8.48
C ARG A 37 -5.56 7.66 -9.81
N THR A 38 -4.46 8.29 -10.24
CA THR A 38 -3.66 7.88 -11.40
C THR A 38 -2.26 7.44 -10.98
N ARG A 39 -1.51 6.77 -11.87
CA ARG A 39 -0.13 6.37 -11.58
C ARG A 39 0.79 7.59 -11.37
N ALA A 40 0.58 8.66 -12.13
CA ALA A 40 1.38 9.88 -11.99
C ALA A 40 1.13 10.56 -10.65
N ASP A 41 -0.15 10.66 -10.24
CA ASP A 41 -0.54 11.26 -8.98
C ASP A 41 -0.10 10.40 -7.79
N LEU A 42 -0.16 9.07 -7.92
CA LEU A 42 0.36 8.15 -6.90
C LEU A 42 1.84 8.43 -6.60
N PHE A 43 2.69 8.51 -7.63
CA PHE A 43 4.11 8.77 -7.39
C PHE A 43 4.35 10.16 -6.78
N ALA A 44 3.62 11.18 -7.23
CA ALA A 44 3.74 12.51 -6.66
C ALA A 44 3.33 12.54 -5.18
N ALA A 45 2.21 11.90 -4.84
CA ALA A 45 1.71 11.81 -3.48
C ALA A 45 2.62 10.96 -2.58
N LEU A 46 3.21 9.88 -3.10
CA LEU A 46 4.16 9.06 -2.34
C LEU A 46 5.45 9.83 -2.02
N VAL A 47 5.96 10.64 -2.94
CA VAL A 47 7.12 11.50 -2.66
C VAL A 47 6.83 12.45 -1.50
N ASP A 48 5.65 13.05 -1.47
CA ASP A 48 5.23 13.98 -0.41
C ASP A 48 5.06 13.28 0.95
N VAL A 49 4.23 12.23 1.01
CA VAL A 49 3.89 11.58 2.30
C VAL A 49 5.05 10.77 2.90
N LEU A 50 5.98 10.30 2.07
CA LEU A 50 7.18 9.60 2.51
C LEU A 50 8.37 10.55 2.72
N ASP A 51 8.20 11.86 2.51
CA ASP A 51 9.27 12.88 2.60
C ASP A 51 10.50 12.50 1.75
N LEU A 52 10.25 12.01 0.54
CA LEU A 52 11.31 11.61 -0.38
C LEU A 52 11.94 12.84 -1.04
N PRO A 53 13.22 12.76 -1.44
CA PRO A 53 13.84 13.85 -2.18
C PRO A 53 13.09 14.17 -3.48
N GLY A 54 12.91 15.45 -3.79
CA GLY A 54 12.15 15.90 -4.98
C GLY A 54 12.74 15.49 -6.34
N TYR A 55 13.98 14.97 -6.36
CA TYR A 55 14.62 14.42 -7.55
C TYR A 55 14.39 12.91 -7.74
N VAL A 56 13.69 12.24 -6.81
CA VAL A 56 13.37 10.81 -6.93
C VAL A 56 12.57 10.56 -8.20
N GLY A 57 12.95 9.50 -8.92
CA GLY A 57 12.29 9.09 -10.14
C GLY A 57 10.81 8.77 -9.90
N ARG A 58 9.93 9.24 -10.79
CA ARG A 58 8.48 8.95 -10.73
C ARG A 58 8.14 7.64 -11.45
N ASN A 59 8.78 6.56 -11.02
CA ASN A 59 8.63 5.22 -11.57
C ASN A 59 8.72 4.15 -10.47
N TRP A 60 8.39 2.90 -10.81
CA TRP A 60 8.32 1.80 -9.85
C TRP A 60 9.69 1.43 -9.26
N ASP A 61 10.74 1.45 -10.07
CA ASP A 61 12.10 1.09 -9.65
C ASP A 61 12.63 2.07 -8.60
N ALA A 62 12.49 3.37 -8.86
CA ALA A 62 12.85 4.43 -7.92
C ALA A 62 12.03 4.39 -6.62
N LEU A 63 10.76 3.99 -6.69
CA LEU A 63 9.93 3.77 -5.49
C LEU A 63 10.44 2.57 -4.69
N ALA A 64 10.79 1.46 -5.34
CA ALA A 64 11.32 0.27 -4.67
C ALA A 64 12.64 0.59 -3.95
N ASP A 65 13.54 1.31 -4.60
CA ASP A 65 14.80 1.75 -3.99
C ASP A 65 14.57 2.69 -2.80
N SER A 66 13.68 3.68 -2.95
CA SER A 66 13.35 4.60 -1.85
C SER A 66 12.72 3.88 -0.66
N LEU A 67 11.86 2.88 -0.91
CA LEU A 67 11.28 2.06 0.15
C LEU A 67 12.33 1.20 0.85
N ARG A 68 13.31 0.65 0.11
CA ARG A 68 14.42 -0.09 0.70
C ARG A 68 15.21 0.80 1.66
N ASP A 69 15.59 1.99 1.22
CA ASP A 69 16.33 2.94 2.07
C ASP A 69 15.55 3.33 3.34
N LEU A 70 14.24 3.57 3.20
CA LEU A 70 13.37 3.86 4.34
C LEU A 70 13.27 2.68 5.32
N LEU A 71 13.13 1.47 4.79
CA LEU A 71 13.00 0.24 5.58
C LEU A 71 14.33 -0.26 6.15
N ASP A 72 15.47 0.19 5.62
CA ASP A 72 16.77 0.01 6.24
C ASP A 72 16.98 0.98 7.41
N ALA A 73 16.36 2.16 7.36
CA ALA A 73 16.41 3.16 8.43
C ALA A 73 15.43 2.88 9.59
N GLY A 74 14.32 2.19 9.34
CA GLY A 74 13.35 1.84 10.38
C GLY A 74 12.02 1.26 9.88
N PRO A 75 11.15 0.80 10.79
CA PRO A 75 9.83 0.28 10.43
C PRO A 75 8.93 1.37 9.84
N LEU A 76 8.16 1.02 8.80
CA LEU A 76 7.25 1.93 8.09
C LEU A 76 5.81 1.41 8.14
N THR A 77 4.87 2.26 8.54
CA THR A 77 3.44 2.04 8.34
C THR A 77 2.89 3.02 7.30
N LEU A 78 2.43 2.50 6.16
CA LEU A 78 1.72 3.25 5.14
C LEU A 78 0.21 3.04 5.30
N LEU A 79 -0.50 4.08 5.72
CA LEU A 79 -1.95 4.11 5.77
C LEU A 79 -2.48 4.77 4.49
N VAL A 80 -3.28 4.04 3.72
CA VAL A 80 -4.01 4.60 2.58
C VAL A 80 -5.45 4.84 3.00
N ASP A 81 -5.88 6.10 2.98
CA ASP A 81 -7.25 6.50 3.33
C ASP A 81 -8.16 6.56 2.11
N ASP A 82 -9.45 6.28 2.27
CA ASP A 82 -10.40 6.14 1.16
C ASP A 82 -9.88 5.18 0.05
N ALA A 83 -9.24 4.08 0.45
CA ALA A 83 -8.39 3.26 -0.41
C ALA A 83 -9.09 2.66 -1.65
N THR A 84 -10.42 2.63 -1.72
CA THR A 84 -11.17 2.32 -2.95
C THR A 84 -10.83 3.28 -4.08
N GLN A 85 -10.45 4.54 -3.80
CA GLN A 85 -10.06 5.53 -4.80
C GLN A 85 -8.63 5.34 -5.33
N LEU A 86 -7.79 4.54 -4.65
CA LEU A 86 -6.38 4.38 -4.99
C LEU A 86 -6.27 3.79 -6.40
N LEU A 87 -5.60 4.46 -7.33
CA LEU A 87 -5.47 4.02 -8.73
C LEU A 87 -6.83 3.70 -9.39
N ALA A 88 -7.91 4.39 -8.98
CA ALA A 88 -9.25 4.13 -9.50
C ALA A 88 -9.43 4.52 -10.97
N ASP A 89 -8.59 5.43 -11.48
CA ASP A 89 -8.62 5.87 -12.88
C ASP A 89 -7.60 5.13 -13.75
N GLU A 90 -6.99 4.06 -13.22
CA GLU A 90 -6.00 3.22 -13.90
C GLU A 90 -6.54 1.79 -14.11
N PRO A 91 -6.01 1.05 -15.11
CA PRO A 91 -6.26 -0.37 -15.24
C PRO A 91 -5.95 -1.13 -13.93
N PRO A 92 -6.75 -2.16 -13.56
CA PRO A 92 -6.59 -2.87 -12.30
C PRO A 92 -5.20 -3.52 -12.11
N GLY A 93 -4.49 -3.78 -13.22
CA GLY A 93 -3.11 -4.28 -13.19
C GLY A 93 -2.12 -3.33 -12.48
N HIS A 94 -2.36 -2.01 -12.47
CA HIS A 94 -1.48 -1.07 -11.77
C HIS A 94 -1.54 -1.22 -10.26
N LEU A 95 -2.72 -1.51 -9.70
CA LEU A 95 -2.83 -1.85 -8.29
C LEU A 95 -2.07 -3.14 -7.98
N GLY A 96 -2.13 -4.13 -8.88
CA GLY A 96 -1.35 -5.36 -8.74
C GLY A 96 0.16 -5.10 -8.74
N LEU A 97 0.66 -4.26 -9.64
CA LEU A 97 2.07 -3.85 -9.66
C LEU A 97 2.50 -3.18 -8.36
N LEU A 98 1.67 -2.25 -7.84
CA LEU A 98 1.94 -1.60 -6.56
C LEU A 98 1.99 -2.60 -5.41
N LEU A 99 1.01 -3.52 -5.32
CA LEU A 99 0.98 -4.51 -4.24
C LEU A 99 2.11 -5.54 -4.35
N THR A 100 2.52 -5.92 -5.55
CA THR A 100 3.71 -6.76 -5.77
C THR A 100 4.96 -6.05 -5.25
N LEU A 101 5.18 -4.80 -5.67
CA LEU A 101 6.35 -4.03 -5.22
C LEU A 101 6.39 -3.85 -3.70
N LEU A 102 5.25 -3.52 -3.07
CA LEU A 102 5.16 -3.41 -1.61
C LEU A 102 5.40 -4.75 -0.92
N GLY A 103 4.92 -5.86 -1.51
CA GLY A 103 5.16 -7.20 -1.00
C GLY A 103 6.63 -7.62 -1.10
N ASP A 104 7.30 -7.28 -2.19
CA ASP A 104 8.73 -7.53 -2.38
C ASP A 104 9.56 -6.71 -1.39
N ALA A 105 9.25 -5.41 -1.26
CA ALA A 105 9.89 -4.54 -0.26
C ALA A 105 9.68 -5.06 1.18
N ALA A 106 8.48 -5.54 1.51
CA ALA A 106 8.21 -6.11 2.83
C ALA A 106 8.97 -7.43 3.10
N ALA A 107 9.27 -8.21 2.05
CA ALA A 107 9.95 -9.49 2.17
C ALA A 107 11.48 -9.34 2.31
N ASP A 108 12.06 -8.36 1.61
CA ASP A 108 13.52 -8.16 1.56
C ASP A 108 14.05 -7.17 2.62
N ALA A 109 13.16 -6.46 3.32
CA ALA A 109 13.53 -5.38 4.22
C ALA A 109 14.12 -5.85 5.57
N LEU A 110 15.05 -5.03 6.10
CA LEU A 110 15.59 -5.20 7.44
C LEU A 110 14.56 -4.89 8.54
N HIS A 111 13.71 -3.87 8.32
CA HIS A 111 12.62 -3.50 9.22
C HIS A 111 11.24 -3.72 8.57
N PRO A 112 10.20 -3.98 9.38
CA PRO A 112 8.90 -4.36 8.83
C PRO A 112 8.21 -3.20 8.11
N LEU A 113 7.68 -3.50 6.92
CA LEU A 113 6.68 -2.69 6.24
C LEU A 113 5.28 -3.16 6.62
N ARG A 114 4.40 -2.21 6.94
CA ARG A 114 2.97 -2.47 7.10
C ARG A 114 2.13 -1.51 6.27
N VAL A 115 1.25 -2.06 5.45
CA VAL A 115 0.32 -1.31 4.60
C VAL A 115 -1.10 -1.53 5.11
N VAL A 116 -1.84 -0.44 5.28
CA VAL A 116 -3.22 -0.46 5.77
C VAL A 116 -4.08 0.26 4.76
N LEU A 117 -5.01 -0.46 4.15
CA LEU A 117 -6.02 0.12 3.28
C LEU A 117 -7.27 0.39 4.13
N ARG A 118 -7.54 1.67 4.38
CA ARG A 118 -8.69 2.14 5.15
C ARG A 118 -9.78 2.64 4.22
N ASP A 119 -11.02 2.31 4.54
CA ASP A 119 -12.19 2.84 3.83
C ASP A 119 -13.44 2.80 4.73
N ALA A 120 -14.55 3.34 4.25
CA ALA A 120 -15.83 3.22 4.93
C ALA A 120 -16.26 1.74 5.08
N PRO A 121 -16.96 1.38 6.17
CA PRO A 121 -17.34 -0.01 6.48
C PRO A 121 -18.08 -0.70 5.32
N ASP A 122 -18.97 0.02 4.64
CA ASP A 122 -19.75 -0.50 3.51
C ASP A 122 -18.89 -0.79 2.26
N ARG A 123 -17.69 -0.19 2.16
CA ARG A 123 -16.76 -0.35 1.04
C ARG A 123 -15.68 -1.40 1.29
N ILE A 124 -15.47 -1.80 2.55
CA ILE A 124 -14.50 -2.84 2.91
C ILE A 124 -14.64 -4.14 2.09
N PRO A 125 -15.85 -4.69 1.84
CA PRO A 125 -15.96 -5.90 1.04
C PRO A 125 -15.45 -5.73 -0.40
N VAL A 126 -15.69 -4.56 -1.01
CA VAL A 126 -15.24 -4.25 -2.36
C VAL A 126 -13.72 -4.05 -2.38
N LEU A 127 -13.19 -3.27 -1.44
CA LEU A 127 -11.76 -3.01 -1.30
C LEU A 127 -10.99 -4.31 -1.08
N ARG A 128 -11.47 -5.19 -0.19
CA ARG A 128 -10.84 -6.49 0.07
C ARG A 128 -10.83 -7.37 -1.16
N ARG A 129 -11.95 -7.45 -1.91
CA ARG A 129 -12.01 -8.20 -3.18
C ARG A 129 -11.01 -7.65 -4.20
N ARG A 130 -10.92 -6.32 -4.31
CA ARG A 130 -10.00 -5.64 -5.23
C ARG A 130 -8.53 -5.92 -4.86
N ALA A 131 -8.18 -5.83 -3.58
CA ALA A 131 -6.84 -6.13 -3.09
C ALA A 131 -6.47 -7.61 -3.34
N VAL A 132 -7.35 -8.54 -2.96
CA VAL A 132 -7.16 -9.98 -3.21
C VAL A 132 -6.99 -10.29 -4.70
N ALA A 133 -7.81 -9.69 -5.57
CA ALA A 133 -7.72 -9.91 -7.01
C ALA A 133 -6.45 -9.33 -7.64
N ALA A 134 -5.89 -8.28 -7.03
CA ALA A 134 -4.68 -7.61 -7.48
C ALA A 134 -3.39 -8.27 -6.97
N LEU A 135 -3.45 -8.98 -5.83
CA LEU A 135 -2.30 -9.72 -5.31
C LEU A 135 -1.82 -10.77 -6.31
N PRO A 136 -0.50 -10.95 -6.47
CA PRO A 136 0.05 -11.99 -7.32
C PRO A 136 -0.41 -13.36 -6.81
N ARG A 137 -0.91 -14.20 -7.72
CA ARG A 137 -1.20 -15.61 -7.41
C ARG A 137 0.14 -16.33 -7.33
N ARG A 138 0.60 -16.60 -6.11
CA ARG A 138 1.73 -17.48 -5.86
C ARG A 138 1.39 -18.93 -6.21
#